data_AF-A0A0K2ZT44-F1
#
_entry.id   AF-A0A0K2ZT44-F1
#
_cell.length_a   1.000
_cell.length_b   1.000
_cell.length_c   1.000
_cell.angle_alpha   90.00
_cell.angle_beta   90.00
_cell.angle_gamma   90.00
#
_symmetry.space_group_name_H-M   'P 1'
#
loop_
_entity.id
_entity.type
_entity.pdbx_description
1 polymer ?
#
loop_
_entity_poly.entity_id
_entity_poly.type
_entity_poly.pdbx_seq_one_letter_code
_entity_poly.pdbx_strand_id
1 'polypeptide(L)'
;MAVGAAYDAQFADMPQQRWLLDIAGERTVGCELSDIGSHLAAARAGAGVAGLRCFLGDADPALRRLEHAGSAFSRDPWLVVHRDLRRAAPVRALLDFVTAAIAATSGLGLATPVARPPK
;
A
#
# COMPACT_ATOMS: atom_id res chain seq x y z
N MET A 1 -11.68 9.13 -21.69
CA MET A 1 -12.14 8.18 -20.66
C MET A 1 -11.40 8.51 -19.39
N ALA A 2 -12.12 8.90 -18.36
CA ALA A 2 -11.55 9.64 -17.25
C ALA A 2 -12.10 9.03 -15.96
N VAL A 3 -11.34 8.08 -15.39
CA VAL A 3 -11.78 7.39 -14.18
C VAL A 3 -10.59 6.81 -13.42
N GLY A 4 -9.96 7.65 -12.60
CA GLY A 4 -9.04 7.23 -11.54
C GLY A 4 -9.68 7.48 -10.18
N ALA A 5 -9.66 6.51 -9.27
CA ALA A 5 -9.89 6.75 -7.85
C ALA A 5 -8.59 7.30 -7.26
N ALA A 6 -8.60 8.53 -6.77
CA ALA A 6 -7.46 9.12 -6.08
C ALA A 6 -7.69 9.12 -4.56
N TYR A 7 -6.65 9.37 -3.79
CA TYR A 7 -6.83 9.72 -2.38
C TYR A 7 -7.43 11.12 -2.23
N ASP A 8 -8.12 11.33 -1.11
CA ASP A 8 -8.60 12.65 -0.69
C ASP A 8 -7.46 13.70 -0.68
N ALA A 9 -7.76 14.94 -1.06
CA ALA A 9 -6.85 16.08 -1.01
C ALA A 9 -6.09 16.25 0.32
N GLN A 10 -6.64 15.80 1.46
CA GLN A 10 -5.92 15.79 2.75
C GLN A 10 -4.67 14.89 2.74
N PHE A 11 -4.57 13.97 1.78
CA PHE A 11 -3.43 13.08 1.56
C PHE A 11 -2.63 13.44 0.31
N ALA A 12 -2.81 14.64 -0.25
CA ALA A 12 -2.13 15.10 -1.47
C ALA A 12 -0.60 14.95 -1.40
N ASP A 13 -0.01 15.19 -0.22
CA ASP A 13 1.44 15.08 -0.02
C ASP A 13 1.93 13.65 0.18
N MET A 14 1.03 12.67 0.33
CA MET A 14 1.44 11.28 0.49
C MET A 14 2.10 10.78 -0.81
N PRO A 15 3.33 10.23 -0.74
CA PRO A 15 4.02 9.69 -1.91
C PRO A 15 3.21 8.72 -2.77
N GLN A 16 2.31 7.92 -2.16
CA GLN A 16 1.42 7.02 -2.90
C GLN A 16 0.36 7.76 -3.72
N GLN A 17 -0.14 8.89 -3.21
CA GLN A 17 -1.10 9.74 -3.92
C GLN A 17 -0.42 10.46 -5.07
N ARG A 18 0.75 11.05 -4.83
CA ARG A 18 1.55 11.68 -5.89
C ARG A 18 1.88 10.71 -7.02
N TRP A 19 2.35 9.51 -6.67
CA TRP A 19 2.59 8.44 -7.63
C TRP A 19 1.35 8.08 -8.45
N LEU A 20 0.18 7.99 -7.81
CA LEU A 20 -1.07 7.66 -8.48
C LEU A 20 -1.54 8.79 -9.42
N LEU A 21 -1.38 10.04 -9.01
CA LEU A 21 -1.68 11.22 -9.82
C LEU A 21 -0.71 11.36 -11.00
N ASP A 22 0.58 11.09 -10.80
CA ASP A 22 1.58 11.05 -11.88
C ASP A 22 1.23 9.99 -12.91
N ILE A 23 0.74 8.82 -12.47
CA ILE A 23 0.20 7.81 -13.37
C ILE A 23 -1.04 8.36 -14.08
N ALA A 24 -2.01 8.93 -13.35
CA ALA A 24 -3.24 9.45 -13.93
C ALA A 24 -2.97 10.51 -15.02
N GLY A 25 -1.94 11.35 -14.86
CA GLY A 25 -1.61 12.41 -15.80
C GLY A 25 -2.76 13.40 -15.93
N GLU A 26 -3.17 13.72 -17.15
CA GLU A 26 -4.29 14.65 -17.41
C GLU A 26 -5.69 13.99 -17.32
N ARG A 27 -5.77 12.70 -16.98
CA ARG A 27 -7.06 12.01 -16.84
C ARG A 27 -7.80 12.52 -15.61
N THR A 28 -9.11 12.75 -15.72
CA THR A 28 -9.90 13.21 -14.57
C THR A 28 -10.00 12.13 -13.50
N VAL A 29 -9.84 12.56 -12.26
CA VAL A 29 -10.16 11.79 -11.06
C VAL A 29 -11.68 11.76 -10.92
N GLY A 30 -12.27 10.57 -10.95
CA GLY A 30 -13.73 10.40 -10.89
C GLY A 30 -14.28 10.38 -9.47
N CYS A 31 -13.44 9.99 -8.51
CA CYS A 31 -13.76 10.02 -7.09
C CYS A 31 -12.46 10.08 -6.25
N GLU A 32 -12.58 10.70 -5.08
CA GLU A 32 -11.54 10.69 -4.06
C GLU A 32 -12.00 9.81 -2.90
N LEU A 33 -11.11 8.92 -2.44
CA LEU A 33 -11.40 7.91 -1.43
C LEU A 33 -10.22 7.82 -0.46
N SER A 34 -10.50 7.79 0.85
CA SER A 34 -9.47 7.93 1.88
C SER A 34 -8.85 6.60 2.35
N ASP A 35 -9.45 5.45 2.00
CA ASP A 35 -8.97 4.13 2.42
C ASP A 35 -8.84 3.14 1.26
N ILE A 36 -7.93 2.17 1.42
CA ILE A 36 -7.61 1.18 0.39
C ILE A 36 -8.75 0.18 0.15
N GLY A 37 -9.61 -0.06 1.14
CA GLY A 37 -10.77 -0.94 1.00
C GLY A 37 -11.81 -0.34 0.07
N SER A 38 -12.08 0.96 0.20
CA SER A 38 -12.94 1.70 -0.71
C SER A 38 -12.38 1.76 -2.13
N HIS A 39 -11.05 1.92 -2.28
CA HIS A 39 -10.38 1.83 -3.59
C HIS A 39 -10.60 0.47 -4.25
N LEU A 40 -10.44 -0.61 -3.48
CA LEU A 40 -10.69 -1.98 -3.95
C LEU A 40 -12.16 -2.15 -4.37
N ALA A 41 -13.10 -1.73 -3.54
CA ALA A 41 -14.53 -1.84 -3.82
C ALA A 41 -14.92 -1.08 -5.10
N ALA A 42 -14.40 0.14 -5.28
CA ALA A 42 -14.64 0.95 -6.48
C ALA A 42 -14.08 0.27 -7.74
N ALA A 43 -12.85 -0.25 -7.69
CA ALA A 43 -12.25 -0.97 -8.81
C ALA A 43 -13.06 -2.23 -9.18
N ARG A 44 -13.49 -3.01 -8.17
CA ARG A 44 -14.32 -4.21 -8.37
C ARG A 44 -15.70 -3.90 -8.94
N ALA A 45 -16.28 -2.76 -8.54
CA ALA A 45 -17.56 -2.29 -9.06
C ALA A 45 -17.47 -1.76 -10.51
N GLY A 46 -16.27 -1.72 -11.11
CA GLY A 46 -16.05 -1.16 -12.44
C GLY A 46 -16.14 0.37 -12.46
N ALA A 47 -16.06 1.01 -11.28
CA ALA A 47 -16.14 2.46 -11.14
C ALA A 47 -14.84 3.17 -11.55
N GLY A 48 -13.82 2.46 -12.05
CA GLY A 48 -12.59 3.05 -12.59
C GLY A 48 -11.33 2.24 -12.34
N VAL A 49 -10.18 2.90 -12.51
CA VAL A 49 -8.85 2.38 -12.16
C VAL A 49 -8.47 2.89 -10.77
N ALA A 50 -7.93 2.02 -9.92
CA ALA A 50 -7.45 2.39 -8.59
C ALA A 50 -6.01 1.94 -8.37
N GLY A 51 -5.24 2.74 -7.60
CA GLY A 51 -3.91 2.37 -7.13
C GLY A 51 -4.01 1.43 -5.93
N LEU A 52 -3.80 0.13 -6.14
CA LEU A 52 -3.90 -0.89 -5.08
C LEU A 52 -2.52 -1.42 -4.67
N ARG A 53 -2.41 -1.88 -3.43
CA ARG A 53 -1.25 -2.68 -2.99
C ARG A 53 -1.26 -4.02 -3.74
N CYS A 54 -0.11 -4.48 -4.24
CA CYS A 54 -0.02 -5.70 -5.04
C CYS A 54 -0.67 -6.91 -4.38
N PHE A 55 -0.39 -7.19 -3.10
CA PHE A 55 -1.00 -8.32 -2.40
C PHE A 55 -2.54 -8.25 -2.30
N LEU A 56 -3.13 -7.05 -2.39
CA LEU A 56 -4.57 -6.86 -2.35
C LEU A 56 -5.19 -7.00 -3.74
N GLY A 57 -4.58 -6.35 -4.74
CA GLY A 57 -5.06 -6.37 -6.12
C GLY A 57 -4.83 -7.72 -6.82
N ASP A 58 -3.64 -8.30 -6.66
CA ASP A 58 -3.26 -9.56 -7.32
C ASP A 58 -3.98 -10.77 -6.72
N ALA A 59 -4.47 -10.66 -5.48
CA ALA A 59 -5.25 -11.70 -4.82
C ALA A 59 -6.73 -11.71 -5.25
N ASP A 60 -7.22 -10.65 -5.92
CA ASP A 60 -8.62 -10.55 -6.34
C ASP A 60 -8.79 -10.94 -7.82
N PRO A 61 -9.38 -12.10 -8.13
CA PRO A 61 -9.52 -12.58 -9.50
C PRO A 61 -10.49 -11.74 -10.35
N ALA A 62 -11.32 -10.89 -9.73
CA ALA A 62 -12.19 -9.98 -10.45
C ALA A 62 -11.46 -8.72 -10.94
N LEU A 63 -10.20 -8.54 -10.54
CA LEU A 63 -9.37 -7.42 -10.95
C LEU A 63 -8.34 -7.85 -11.99
N ARG A 64 -7.93 -6.87 -12.80
CA ARG A 64 -6.85 -7.02 -13.77
C ARG A 64 -5.82 -5.94 -13.55
N ARG A 65 -4.58 -6.35 -13.29
CA ARG A 65 -3.43 -5.44 -13.19
C ARG A 65 -3.22 -4.72 -14.52
N LEU A 66 -3.00 -3.41 -14.45
CA LEU A 66 -2.62 -2.58 -15.58
C LEU A 66 -1.13 -2.29 -15.50
N GLU A 67 -0.41 -2.51 -16.59
CA GLU A 67 0.99 -2.10 -16.69
C GLU A 67 1.07 -0.58 -16.80
N HIS A 68 2.06 0.02 -16.12
CA HIS A 68 2.36 1.44 -16.24
C HIS A 68 3.87 1.63 -16.40
N ALA A 69 4.28 2.68 -17.12
CA ALA A 69 5.68 2.93 -17.47
C ALA A 69 6.55 3.49 -16.32
N GLY A 70 5.95 3.77 -15.15
CA GLY A 70 6.66 4.32 -14.00
C GLY A 70 7.15 3.23 -13.05
N SER A 71 8.02 3.61 -12.12
CA SER A 71 8.42 2.71 -11.03
C SER A 71 7.22 2.43 -10.12
N ALA A 72 7.01 1.18 -9.73
CA ALA A 72 6.03 0.85 -8.71
C ALA A 72 6.35 1.59 -7.41
N PHE A 73 5.32 2.11 -6.76
CA PHE A 73 5.47 2.66 -5.42
C PHE A 73 5.59 1.52 -4.41
N SER A 74 6.73 1.46 -3.70
CA SER A 74 6.94 0.51 -2.60
C SER A 74 7.20 1.26 -1.29
N ARG A 75 6.64 0.74 -0.20
CA ARG A 75 7.00 1.14 1.16
C ARG A 75 7.26 -0.10 1.99
N ASP A 76 8.35 -0.05 2.73
CA ASP A 76 8.67 -1.08 3.70
C ASP A 76 7.77 -0.97 4.93
N PRO A 77 7.11 -2.05 5.36
CA PRO A 77 6.42 -2.08 6.65
C PRO A 77 7.42 -2.10 7.80
N TRP A 78 7.09 -1.36 8.87
CA TRP A 78 7.90 -1.25 10.08
C TRP A 78 7.15 -1.80 11.29
N LEU A 79 7.84 -2.60 12.10
CA LEU A 79 7.36 -2.94 13.44
C LEU A 79 7.96 -1.93 14.43
N VAL A 80 7.08 -1.15 15.06
CA VAL A 80 7.48 -0.13 16.03
C VAL A 80 7.08 -0.57 17.43
N VAL A 81 8.03 -0.49 18.35
CA VAL A 81 7.87 -0.87 19.76
C VAL A 81 8.48 0.22 20.64
N HIS A 82 7.81 0.53 21.75
CA HIS A 82 8.34 1.50 22.72
C HIS A 82 9.70 1.03 23.26
N ARG A 83 10.66 1.97 23.41
CA ARG A 83 12.05 1.65 23.79
C ARG A 83 12.15 0.81 25.06
N ASP A 84 11.27 1.06 26.02
CA ASP A 84 11.32 0.41 27.32
C ASP A 84 10.72 -1.01 27.27
N LEU A 85 9.79 -1.25 26.33
CA LEU A 85 9.13 -2.53 26.13
C LEU A 85 9.91 -3.47 25.21
N ARG A 86 10.81 -2.95 24.36
CA ARG A 86 11.58 -3.74 23.38
C ARG A 86 12.35 -4.93 23.99
N ARG A 87 12.65 -4.88 25.29
CA ARG A 87 13.42 -5.91 26.01
C ARG A 87 12.52 -6.92 26.74
N ALA A 88 11.23 -6.65 26.91
CA ALA A 88 10.31 -7.54 27.59
C ALA A 88 10.12 -8.84 26.79
N ALA A 89 10.19 -9.99 27.45
CA ALA A 89 10.12 -11.30 26.80
C ALA A 89 8.83 -11.50 25.96
N PRO A 90 7.62 -11.13 26.44
CA PRO A 90 6.40 -11.26 25.64
C PRO A 90 6.44 -10.41 24.35
N VAL A 91 7.05 -9.23 24.42
CA VAL A 91 7.15 -8.30 23.29
C VAL A 91 8.08 -8.86 22.22
N ARG A 92 9.22 -9.45 22.62
CA ARG A 92 10.12 -10.11 21.67
C ARG A 92 9.45 -11.30 21.00
N ALA A 93 8.77 -12.14 21.77
CA ALA A 93 8.06 -13.29 21.22
C ALA A 93 7.01 -12.87 20.17
N LEU A 94 6.27 -11.78 20.43
CA LEU A 94 5.33 -11.21 19.46
C LEU A 94 6.04 -10.68 18.20
N LEU A 95 7.14 -9.94 18.36
CA LEU A 95 7.90 -9.40 17.23
C LEU A 95 8.45 -10.53 16.35
N ASP A 96 8.99 -11.59 16.95
CA ASP A 96 9.51 -12.76 16.23
C ASP A 96 8.38 -13.48 15.48
N PHE A 97 7.24 -13.68 16.14
CA PHE A 97 6.04 -14.28 15.52
C PHE A 97 5.53 -13.47 14.33
N VAL A 98 5.34 -12.16 14.49
CA VAL A 98 4.83 -11.29 13.42
C VAL A 98 5.82 -11.24 12.25
N THR A 99 7.13 -11.16 12.54
CA THR A 99 8.17 -11.17 11.51
C THR A 99 8.13 -12.47 10.71
N ALA A 100 8.02 -13.62 11.38
CA ALA A 100 7.92 -14.92 10.73
C ALA A 100 6.62 -15.05 9.90
N ALA A 101 5.49 -14.59 10.42
CA ALA A 101 4.22 -14.63 9.72
C ALA A 101 4.22 -13.76 8.44
N ILE A 102 4.80 -12.56 8.51
CA ILE A 102 4.96 -11.68 7.33
C ILE A 102 5.89 -12.31 6.30
N ALA A 103 7.03 -12.87 6.74
CA ALA A 103 7.98 -13.52 5.85
C ALA A 103 7.39 -14.76 5.13
N ALA A 104 6.48 -15.47 5.80
CA ALA A 104 5.77 -16.61 5.24
C ALA A 104 4.62 -16.22 4.29
N THR A 105 4.21 -14.95 4.26
CA THR A 105 3.08 -14.50 3.44
C THR A 105 3.57 -13.88 2.12
N SER A 106 3.35 -14.61 1.02
CA SER A 106 3.64 -14.14 -0.34
C SER A 106 2.96 -12.80 -0.62
N GLY A 107 3.72 -11.84 -1.16
CA GLY A 107 3.22 -10.48 -1.46
C GLY A 107 3.31 -9.48 -0.29
N LEU A 108 3.61 -9.94 0.93
CA LEU A 108 3.90 -9.08 2.10
C LEU A 108 5.37 -9.14 2.54
N GLY A 109 6.18 -9.99 1.91
CA GLY A 109 7.60 -10.16 2.24
C GLY A 109 8.39 -8.87 2.11
N LEU A 110 9.21 -8.58 3.13
CA LEU A 110 10.18 -7.48 3.13
C LEU A 110 11.25 -7.77 2.06
N ALA A 111 11.30 -6.97 0.99
CA ALA A 111 12.44 -7.00 0.09
C ALA A 111 13.65 -6.39 0.79
N THR A 112 14.50 -7.23 1.38
CA THR A 112 15.78 -6.89 2.02
C THR A 112 15.63 -5.96 3.25
N PRO A 113 16.46 -6.08 4.30
CA PRO A 113 16.38 -5.15 5.44
C PRO A 113 16.77 -3.74 4.98
N VAL A 114 15.80 -2.83 4.88
CA VAL A 114 16.06 -1.43 4.57
C VAL A 114 16.61 -0.72 5.81
N ALA A 115 17.56 0.19 5.61
CA ALA A 115 18.16 0.95 6.71
C ALA A 115 17.08 1.76 7.46
N ARG A 116 17.18 1.80 8.80
CA ARG A 116 16.26 2.53 9.67
C ARG A 116 16.09 3.98 9.19
N PRO A 117 14.87 4.51 9.05
CA PRO A 117 14.66 5.90 8.68
C PRO A 117 15.28 6.84 9.74
N PRO A 118 15.85 7.98 9.32
CA PRO A 118 16.30 9.00 10.25
C PRO A 118 15.11 9.51 11.08
N LYS A 119 15.37 9.82 12.35
CA LYS A 119 14.41 10.45 13.25
C LYS A 119 14.13 11.89 12.86
#